data_AF-A0A925LHQ1-F1
#
_entry.id   AF-A0A925LHQ1-F1
#
_cell.length_a   1.000
_cell.length_b   1.000
_cell.length_c   1.000
_cell.angle_alpha   90.00
_cell.angle_beta   90.00
_cell.angle_gamma   90.00
#
_symmetry.space_group_name_H-M   'P 1'
#
loop_
_entity.id
_entity.type
_entity.pdbx_description
1 polymer ?
#
loop_
_entity_poly.entity_id
_entity_poly.type
_entity_poly.pdbx_seq_one_letter_code
_entity_poly.pdbx_strand_id
1 'polypeptide(L)'
;CEITVMAMFLSFYTGENMDKLTLAPKLRRDETPQTVVEGVVSFGDMHKGFVGSLDDRTKPGLGVYVEPLYELAKEYVDDVYDITGSRFEQVLHFVGQGSPVLVITPSNYNIVPQSMIQTWKTASGYMEVTFKEHSVLIVGYDEQYVYFNDPNTGRQNKQAIDAFQAGWEHQGSQALLVVHGTK
;
A
#
# COMPACT_ATOMS: atom_id res chain seq x y z
N CYS A 1 -3.74 4.15 -5.83
CA CYS A 1 -4.27 2.77 -5.73
C CYS A 1 -4.73 2.42 -4.32
N GLU A 2 -3.91 2.72 -3.33
CA GLU A 2 -4.03 2.57 -1.88
C GLU A 2 -5.40 2.95 -1.31
N ILE A 3 -5.96 4.11 -1.65
CA ILE A 3 -7.31 4.50 -1.17
C ILE A 3 -8.41 3.56 -1.67
N THR A 4 -8.29 3.06 -2.90
CA THR A 4 -9.26 2.10 -3.44
C THR A 4 -9.10 0.74 -2.75
N VAL A 5 -7.87 0.34 -2.43
CA VAL A 5 -7.61 -0.88 -1.64
C VAL A 5 -8.11 -0.72 -0.22
N MET A 6 -7.91 0.44 0.40
CA MET A 6 -8.43 0.79 1.71
C MET A 6 -9.96 0.71 1.74
N ALA A 7 -10.64 1.16 0.69
CA ALA A 7 -12.08 0.99 0.57
C ALA A 7 -12.47 -0.49 0.59
N MET A 8 -11.82 -1.34 -0.20
CA MET A 8 -12.07 -2.79 -0.19
C MET A 8 -11.75 -3.43 1.17
N PHE A 9 -10.64 -3.04 1.79
CA PHE A 9 -10.20 -3.49 3.11
C PHE A 9 -11.25 -3.16 4.17
N LEU A 10 -11.63 -1.89 4.30
CA LEU A 10 -12.62 -1.45 5.27
C LEU A 10 -14.00 -2.06 4.99
N SER A 11 -14.42 -2.15 3.73
CA SER A 11 -15.69 -2.79 3.38
C SER A 11 -15.79 -4.23 3.82
N PHE A 12 -14.69 -4.98 3.75
CA PHE A 12 -14.67 -6.35 4.23
C PHE A 12 -14.91 -6.41 5.75
N TYR A 13 -14.28 -5.53 6.52
CA TYR A 13 -14.32 -5.56 7.99
C TYR A 13 -15.54 -4.85 8.61
N THR A 14 -16.10 -3.84 7.96
CA THR A 14 -17.30 -3.13 8.44
C THR A 14 -18.59 -3.77 7.95
N GLY A 15 -18.54 -4.52 6.84
CA GLY A 15 -19.72 -5.00 6.12
C GLY A 15 -20.47 -3.89 5.35
N GLU A 16 -19.94 -2.66 5.35
CA GLU A 16 -20.52 -1.52 4.65
C GLU A 16 -19.78 -1.25 3.32
N ASN A 17 -20.49 -0.71 2.33
CA ASN A 17 -19.84 -0.33 1.08
C ASN A 17 -19.10 1.01 1.24
N MET A 18 -17.77 0.94 1.31
CA MET A 18 -16.88 2.09 1.48
C MET A 18 -16.50 2.65 0.11
N ASP A 19 -16.52 3.97 -0.02
CA ASP A 19 -16.16 4.65 -1.26
C ASP A 19 -14.83 5.41 -1.10
N LYS A 20 -13.95 5.22 -2.08
CA LYS A 20 -12.69 5.95 -2.18
C LYS A 20 -12.91 7.47 -2.20
N LEU A 21 -14.02 7.97 -2.73
CA LEU A 21 -14.33 9.40 -2.76
C LEU A 21 -14.64 9.95 -1.37
N THR A 22 -15.10 9.10 -0.44
CA THR A 22 -15.31 9.45 0.96
C THR A 22 -14.03 9.32 1.78
N LEU A 23 -13.16 8.36 1.44
CA LEU A 23 -11.91 8.11 2.17
C LEU A 23 -10.78 9.06 1.76
N ALA A 24 -10.65 9.39 0.47
CA ALA A 24 -9.56 10.21 -0.05
C ALA A 24 -9.40 11.58 0.66
N PRO A 25 -10.47 12.32 0.99
CA PRO A 25 -10.35 13.59 1.73
C PRO A 25 -9.87 13.45 3.18
N LYS A 26 -10.00 12.26 3.77
CA LYS A 26 -9.58 11.98 5.16
C LYS A 26 -8.14 11.49 5.25
N LEU A 27 -7.59 10.96 4.16
CA LEU A 27 -6.20 10.53 4.13
C LEU A 27 -5.27 11.73 4.32
N ARG A 28 -4.39 11.63 5.31
CA ARG A 28 -3.34 12.62 5.54
C ARG A 28 -2.48 12.78 4.29
N ARG A 29 -2.19 14.03 3.93
CA ARG A 29 -1.33 14.40 2.80
C ARG A 29 -0.01 14.98 3.30
N ASP A 30 1.06 14.74 2.57
CA ASP A 30 2.28 15.52 2.66
C ASP A 30 2.28 16.54 1.50
N GLU A 31 2.12 17.81 1.85
CA GLU A 31 1.98 18.91 0.89
C GLU A 31 3.33 19.50 0.44
N THR A 32 4.45 18.89 0.85
CA THR A 32 5.79 19.32 0.43
C THR A 32 5.84 19.33 -1.11
N PRO A 33 6.14 20.46 -1.76
CA PRO A 33 6.16 20.54 -3.21
C PRO A 33 7.39 19.81 -3.78
N GLN A 34 7.24 19.23 -4.97
CA GLN A 34 8.39 18.67 -5.67
C GLN A 34 9.31 19.80 -6.16
N THR A 35 10.60 19.68 -5.86
CA THR A 35 11.65 20.53 -6.41
C THR A 35 12.80 19.69 -6.94
N VAL A 36 13.54 20.22 -7.90
CA VAL A 36 14.76 19.59 -8.44
C VAL A 36 15.87 20.62 -8.41
N VAL A 37 16.91 20.37 -7.60
CA VAL A 37 18.08 21.25 -7.46
C VAL A 37 19.32 20.42 -7.71
N GLU A 38 20.12 20.80 -8.70
CA GLU A 38 21.36 20.09 -9.07
C GLU A 38 21.16 18.58 -9.30
N GLY A 39 20.00 18.21 -9.88
CA GLY A 39 19.65 16.81 -10.13
C GLY A 39 19.10 16.04 -8.93
N VAL A 40 19.05 16.65 -7.74
CA VAL A 40 18.43 16.06 -6.55
C VAL A 40 16.95 16.42 -6.50
N VAL A 41 16.10 15.39 -6.51
CA VAL A 41 14.66 15.55 -6.30
C VAL A 41 14.39 15.69 -4.81
N SER A 42 13.71 16.76 -4.40
CA SER A 42 13.14 16.88 -3.05
C SER A 42 11.62 16.87 -3.15
N PHE A 43 10.95 16.06 -2.34
CA PHE A 43 9.48 15.94 -2.34
C PHE A 43 8.96 15.47 -0.97
N GLY A 44 7.67 15.19 -0.86
CA GLY A 44 7.04 14.72 0.37
C GLY A 44 7.48 13.32 0.77
N ASP A 45 7.21 12.98 2.03
CA ASP A 45 7.49 11.70 2.65
C ASP A 45 6.22 10.83 2.70
N MET A 46 6.23 9.71 1.99
CA MET A 46 5.07 8.81 1.92
C MET A 46 4.74 8.13 3.26
N HIS A 47 5.69 8.05 4.20
CA HIS A 47 5.42 7.60 5.58
C HIS A 47 4.66 8.66 6.39
N LYS A 48 4.63 9.92 5.94
CA LYS A 48 3.94 11.03 6.64
C LYS A 48 2.59 11.35 6.06
N GLY A 49 2.37 11.10 4.77
CA GLY A 49 1.10 11.31 4.11
C GLY A 49 1.18 10.99 2.63
N PHE A 50 0.04 11.05 1.95
CA PHE A 50 0.00 10.91 0.50
C PHE A 50 0.80 12.03 -0.17
N VAL A 51 1.70 11.65 -1.07
CA VAL A 51 2.60 12.58 -1.77
C VAL A 51 2.12 12.83 -3.20
N GLY A 52 1.74 14.08 -3.45
CA GLY A 52 1.33 14.61 -4.75
C GLY A 52 -0.18 14.56 -5.01
N SER A 53 -0.57 14.56 -6.29
CA SER A 53 -1.97 14.76 -6.67
C SER A 53 -2.77 13.45 -6.75
N LEU A 54 -3.88 13.39 -6.02
CA LEU A 54 -4.90 12.34 -6.17
C LEU A 54 -5.84 12.58 -7.37
N ASP A 55 -6.02 13.85 -7.75
CA ASP A 55 -7.11 14.29 -8.63
C ASP A 55 -6.62 14.73 -10.02
N ASP A 56 -5.33 15.02 -10.16
CA ASP A 56 -4.72 15.52 -11.38
C ASP A 56 -3.45 14.74 -11.74
N ARG A 57 -3.61 13.80 -12.68
CA ARG A 57 -2.51 12.94 -13.17
C ARG A 57 -1.42 13.69 -13.94
N THR A 58 -1.62 14.98 -14.25
CA THR A 58 -0.61 15.82 -14.90
C THR A 58 0.34 16.46 -13.89
N LYS A 59 -0.03 16.50 -12.60
CA LYS A 59 0.81 16.97 -11.51
C LYS A 59 1.66 15.84 -10.95
N PRO A 60 2.81 16.16 -10.35
CA PRO A 60 3.59 15.16 -9.64
C PRO A 60 2.79 14.47 -8.54
N GLY A 61 3.00 13.17 -8.43
CA GLY A 61 2.50 12.37 -7.34
C GLY A 61 2.95 10.93 -7.48
N LEU A 62 2.94 10.24 -6.36
CA LEU A 62 3.33 8.85 -6.29
C LEU A 62 2.29 8.06 -5.52
N GLY A 63 2.25 8.22 -4.20
CA GLY A 63 1.45 7.37 -3.35
C GLY A 63 1.57 7.71 -1.88
N VAL A 64 1.21 6.73 -1.06
CA VAL A 64 1.29 6.76 0.40
C VAL A 64 1.73 5.40 0.91
N TYR A 65 2.53 5.39 1.98
CA TYR A 65 2.90 4.16 2.66
C TYR A 65 1.89 3.79 3.75
N VAL A 66 2.14 2.68 4.44
CA VAL A 66 1.12 2.07 5.28
C VAL A 66 0.76 2.91 6.52
N GLU A 67 1.63 3.77 7.02
CA GLU A 67 1.41 4.46 8.30
C GLU A 67 0.24 5.46 8.24
N PRO A 68 0.12 6.33 7.21
CA PRO A 68 -1.08 7.16 7.07
C PRO A 68 -2.35 6.34 6.78
N LEU A 69 -2.22 5.17 6.13
CA LEU A 69 -3.34 4.25 5.89
C LEU A 69 -3.82 3.60 7.18
N TYR A 70 -2.90 3.21 8.06
CA TYR A 70 -3.17 2.67 9.39
C TYR A 70 -3.95 3.66 10.25
N GLU A 71 -3.51 4.93 10.29
CA GLU A 71 -4.22 5.96 11.04
C GLU A 71 -5.63 6.21 10.49
N LEU A 72 -5.81 6.17 9.16
CA LEU A 72 -7.13 6.27 8.55
C LEU A 72 -8.01 5.07 8.92
N ALA A 73 -7.48 3.85 8.88
CA ALA A 73 -8.26 2.64 9.16
C ALA A 73 -8.82 2.61 10.59
N LYS A 74 -8.07 3.13 11.56
CA LYS A 74 -8.48 3.22 12.97
C LYS A 74 -9.70 4.12 13.22
N GLU A 75 -10.07 4.97 12.26
CA GLU A 75 -11.31 5.74 12.37
C GLU A 75 -12.57 4.89 12.10
N TYR A 76 -12.41 3.68 11.55
CA TYR A 76 -13.51 2.87 11.03
C TYR A 76 -13.62 1.49 11.68
N VAL A 77 -12.50 0.90 12.09
CA VAL A 77 -12.44 -0.45 12.65
C VAL A 77 -11.47 -0.49 13.82
N ASP A 78 -11.78 -1.32 14.81
CA ASP A 78 -10.89 -1.65 15.92
C ASP A 78 -9.90 -2.74 15.50
N ASP A 79 -8.91 -3.03 16.36
CA ASP A 79 -7.95 -4.14 16.18
C ASP A 79 -7.21 -4.11 14.83
N VAL A 80 -6.92 -2.90 14.34
CA VAL A 80 -6.03 -2.67 13.20
C VAL A 80 -4.58 -2.74 13.68
N TYR A 81 -3.73 -3.40 12.89
CA TYR A 81 -2.30 -3.51 13.14
C TYR A 81 -1.51 -3.21 11.86
N ASP A 82 -0.57 -2.27 11.97
CA ASP A 82 0.53 -2.16 11.04
C ASP A 82 1.53 -3.29 11.37
N ILE A 83 1.62 -4.27 10.47
CA ILE A 83 2.51 -5.43 10.57
C ILE A 83 3.69 -5.31 9.61
N THR A 84 4.10 -4.08 9.28
CA THR A 84 5.27 -3.83 8.44
C THR A 84 6.52 -4.49 8.99
N GLY A 85 7.27 -5.15 8.11
CA GLY A 85 8.46 -5.91 8.48
C GLY A 85 8.19 -7.32 9.00
N SER A 86 6.92 -7.73 9.12
CA SER A 86 6.58 -9.13 9.30
C SER A 86 7.13 -10.00 8.17
N ARG A 87 7.25 -11.30 8.43
CA ARG A 87 7.56 -12.27 7.38
C ARG A 87 6.35 -12.49 6.48
N PHE A 88 6.57 -12.79 5.21
CA PHE A 88 5.47 -13.03 4.27
C PHE A 88 4.58 -14.21 4.71
N GLU A 89 5.14 -15.23 5.35
CA GLU A 89 4.35 -16.37 5.85
C GLU A 89 3.38 -15.96 6.98
N GLN A 90 3.68 -14.90 7.74
CA GLN A 90 2.74 -14.35 8.72
C GLN A 90 1.57 -13.65 8.04
N VAL A 91 1.83 -12.92 6.95
CA VAL A 91 0.78 -12.32 6.12
C VAL A 91 -0.13 -13.43 5.57
N LEU A 92 0.45 -14.50 5.00
CA LEU A 92 -0.33 -15.63 4.50
C LEU A 92 -1.07 -16.38 5.60
N HIS A 93 -0.52 -16.46 6.82
CA HIS A 93 -1.20 -17.07 7.96
C HIS A 93 -2.53 -16.36 8.25
N PHE A 94 -2.54 -15.03 8.38
CA PHE A 94 -3.77 -14.27 8.61
C PHE A 94 -4.74 -14.36 7.45
N VAL A 95 -4.25 -14.31 6.22
CA VAL A 95 -5.08 -14.51 5.02
C VAL A 95 -5.75 -15.89 5.05
N GLY A 96 -5.02 -16.94 5.46
CA GLY A 96 -5.54 -18.29 5.61
C GLY A 96 -6.59 -18.44 6.72
N GLN A 97 -6.60 -17.53 7.69
CA GLN A 97 -7.62 -17.43 8.73
C GLN A 97 -8.85 -16.60 8.31
N GLY A 98 -8.88 -16.12 7.06
CA GLY A 98 -9.98 -15.31 6.55
C GLY A 98 -9.85 -13.82 6.84
N SER A 99 -8.65 -13.34 7.20
CA SER A 99 -8.34 -11.90 7.33
C SER A 99 -7.58 -11.40 6.11
N PRO A 100 -8.22 -10.72 5.15
CA PRO A 100 -7.54 -10.04 4.06
C PRO A 100 -6.52 -9.02 4.55
N VAL A 101 -5.37 -8.93 3.88
CA VAL A 101 -4.27 -8.05 4.27
C VAL A 101 -4.00 -7.04 3.15
N LEU A 102 -4.03 -5.75 3.48
CA LEU A 102 -3.64 -4.69 2.55
C LEU A 102 -2.11 -4.60 2.54
N VAL A 103 -1.49 -4.54 1.36
CA VAL A 103 -0.04 -4.42 1.21
C VAL A 103 0.36 -3.34 0.22
N ILE A 104 1.58 -2.82 0.37
CA ILE A 104 2.27 -2.03 -0.66
C ILE A 104 3.19 -2.96 -1.44
N THR A 105 3.09 -2.97 -2.76
CA THR A 105 3.83 -3.87 -3.65
C THR A 105 4.08 -3.18 -4.99
N PRO A 106 5.06 -3.61 -5.80
CA PRO A 106 5.20 -3.07 -7.14
C PRO A 106 4.03 -3.47 -8.05
N SER A 107 3.66 -2.61 -8.99
CA SER A 107 2.63 -2.87 -10.01
C SER A 107 2.94 -4.00 -10.98
N ASN A 108 4.20 -4.47 -11.04
CA ASN A 108 4.59 -5.71 -11.74
C ASN A 108 4.59 -6.95 -10.83
N TYR A 109 4.26 -6.78 -9.55
CA TYR A 109 4.18 -7.83 -8.52
C TYR A 109 5.47 -8.65 -8.42
N ASN A 110 6.61 -8.00 -8.61
CA ASN A 110 7.95 -8.59 -8.57
C ASN A 110 8.97 -7.48 -8.31
N ILE A 111 10.22 -7.85 -8.07
CA ILE A 111 11.35 -6.93 -7.90
C ILE A 111 11.34 -5.87 -9.01
N VAL A 112 11.58 -4.63 -8.60
CA VAL A 112 11.70 -3.50 -9.50
C VAL A 112 13.17 -3.36 -9.91
N PRO A 113 13.50 -3.22 -11.21
CA PRO A 113 14.87 -2.98 -11.63
C PRO A 113 15.43 -1.69 -11.00
N GLN A 114 16.70 -1.71 -10.58
CA GLN A 114 17.36 -0.54 -9.99
C GLN A 114 17.24 0.74 -10.83
N SER A 115 17.21 0.60 -12.16
CA SER A 115 17.04 1.73 -13.09
C SER A 115 15.69 2.45 -12.99
N MET A 116 14.71 1.86 -12.29
CA MET A 116 13.39 2.44 -12.02
C MET A 116 13.23 2.92 -10.57
N ILE A 117 14.31 2.91 -9.80
CA ILE A 117 14.36 3.43 -8.44
C ILE A 117 14.98 4.83 -8.48
N GLN A 118 14.39 5.76 -7.74
CA GLN A 118 14.89 7.11 -7.56
C GLN A 118 15.05 7.39 -6.07
N THR A 119 15.98 8.26 -5.72
CA THR A 119 16.12 8.74 -4.34
C THR A 119 15.51 10.13 -4.23
N TRP A 120 14.57 10.30 -3.30
CA TRP A 120 14.02 11.60 -2.92
C TRP A 120 14.65 12.07 -1.63
N LYS A 121 14.92 13.37 -1.55
CA LYS A 121 15.20 14.06 -0.29
C LYS A 121 13.88 14.56 0.30
N THR A 122 13.53 14.07 1.48
CA THR A 122 12.33 14.49 2.22
C THR A 122 12.73 15.22 3.50
N ALA A 123 11.75 15.73 4.24
CA ALA A 123 11.98 16.32 5.56
C ALA A 123 12.52 15.30 6.58
N SER A 124 12.26 14.00 6.39
CA SER A 124 12.68 12.92 7.28
C SER A 124 14.02 12.29 6.89
N GLY A 125 14.60 12.67 5.74
CA GLY A 125 15.83 12.09 5.23
C GLY A 125 15.73 11.69 3.76
N TYR A 126 16.61 10.81 3.31
CA TYR A 126 16.52 10.25 1.97
C TYR A 126 15.62 9.03 1.96
N MET A 127 14.75 8.93 0.95
CA MET A 127 13.93 7.74 0.70
C MET A 127 14.14 7.24 -0.72
N GLU A 128 14.17 5.91 -0.89
CA GLU A 128 14.10 5.31 -2.22
C GLU A 128 12.64 5.13 -2.62
N VAL A 129 12.31 5.50 -3.86
CA VAL A 129 10.97 5.39 -4.41
C VAL A 129 11.02 4.79 -5.80
N THR A 130 9.90 4.22 -6.21
CA THR A 130 9.69 3.82 -7.59
C THR A 130 8.29 4.20 -8.02
N PHE A 131 8.14 4.73 -9.24
CA PHE A 131 6.83 4.96 -9.86
C PHE A 131 6.09 3.65 -10.22
N LYS A 132 6.67 2.50 -9.86
CA LYS A 132 6.00 1.21 -9.82
C LYS A 132 5.29 0.94 -8.51
N GLU A 133 5.38 1.81 -7.49
CA GLU A 133 4.59 1.71 -6.25
C GLU A 133 3.12 1.44 -6.60
N HIS A 134 2.53 0.53 -5.84
CA HIS A 134 1.15 0.10 -5.98
C HIS A 134 0.67 -0.53 -4.67
N SER A 135 -0.63 -0.74 -4.57
CA SER A 135 -1.22 -1.43 -3.44
C SER A 135 -2.30 -2.40 -3.90
N VAL A 136 -2.40 -3.52 -3.19
CA VAL A 136 -3.40 -4.58 -3.43
C VAL A 136 -3.90 -5.15 -2.09
N LEU A 137 -5.06 -5.81 -2.13
CA LEU A 137 -5.61 -6.56 -1.00
C LEU A 137 -5.38 -8.05 -1.20
N ILE A 138 -4.54 -8.69 -0.41
CA ILE A 138 -4.34 -10.14 -0.46
C ILE A 138 -5.55 -10.83 0.18
N VAL A 139 -6.13 -11.78 -0.55
CA VAL A 139 -7.39 -12.45 -0.16
C VAL A 139 -7.28 -13.98 -0.17
N GLY A 140 -6.19 -14.54 -0.65
CA GLY A 140 -5.97 -15.99 -0.64
C GLY A 140 -4.58 -16.38 -1.13
N TYR A 141 -4.26 -17.66 -0.98
CA TYR A 141 -3.06 -18.27 -1.54
C TYR A 141 -3.27 -19.78 -1.70
N ASP A 142 -2.44 -20.40 -2.53
CA ASP A 142 -2.25 -21.84 -2.59
C ASP A 142 -0.74 -22.16 -2.55
N GLU A 143 -0.34 -23.37 -2.94
CA GLU A 143 1.08 -23.77 -2.92
C GLU A 143 1.96 -22.99 -3.92
N GLN A 144 1.37 -22.37 -4.94
CA GLN A 144 2.08 -21.74 -6.05
C GLN A 144 1.81 -20.25 -6.17
N TYR A 145 0.62 -19.79 -5.79
CA TYR A 145 0.13 -18.45 -6.08
C TYR A 145 -0.40 -17.74 -4.85
N VAL A 146 -0.20 -16.42 -4.81
CA VAL A 146 -0.96 -15.50 -3.97
C VAL A 146 -2.06 -14.86 -4.81
N TYR A 147 -3.25 -14.73 -4.24
CA TYR A 147 -4.43 -14.15 -4.86
C TYR A 147 -4.76 -12.82 -4.19
N PHE A 148 -5.03 -11.79 -5.00
CA PHE A 148 -5.26 -10.43 -4.50
C PHE A 148 -6.23 -9.65 -5.37
N ASN A 149 -6.97 -8.74 -4.74
CA ASN A 149 -7.81 -7.77 -5.44
C ASN A 149 -6.97 -6.55 -5.82
N ASP A 150 -6.90 -6.26 -7.12
CA ASP A 150 -6.15 -5.15 -7.66
C ASP A 150 -7.07 -4.02 -8.14
N PRO A 151 -6.93 -2.79 -7.60
CA PRO A 151 -7.79 -1.66 -7.94
C PRO A 151 -7.67 -1.22 -9.42
N ASN A 152 -6.57 -1.53 -10.11
CA ASN A 152 -6.37 -1.19 -11.53
C ASN A 152 -7.12 -2.14 -12.47
N THR A 153 -7.37 -3.38 -12.06
CA THR A 153 -8.02 -4.38 -12.92
C THR A 153 -9.49 -4.59 -12.59
N GLY A 154 -9.91 -4.21 -11.37
CA GLY A 154 -11.28 -4.42 -10.89
C GLY A 154 -11.66 -5.89 -10.74
N ARG A 155 -10.68 -6.80 -10.71
CA ARG A 155 -10.85 -8.25 -10.58
C ARG A 155 -9.78 -8.82 -9.65
N GLN A 156 -10.02 -10.04 -9.17
CA GLN A 156 -9.01 -10.83 -8.48
C GLN A 156 -7.92 -11.24 -9.48
N ASN A 157 -6.67 -10.95 -9.14
CA ASN A 157 -5.47 -11.38 -9.84
C ASN A 157 -4.70 -12.40 -9.01
N LYS A 158 -3.66 -12.97 -9.62
CA LYS A 158 -2.71 -13.84 -8.94
C LYS A 158 -1.29 -13.66 -9.44
N GLN A 159 -0.32 -13.97 -8.61
CA GLN A 159 1.11 -13.98 -8.94
C GLN A 159 1.80 -15.17 -8.24
N ALA A 160 2.86 -15.70 -8.84
CA ALA A 160 3.69 -16.72 -8.20
C ALA A 160 4.19 -16.21 -6.85
N ILE A 161 4.09 -17.03 -5.80
CA ILE A 161 4.36 -16.61 -4.41
C ILE A 161 5.74 -15.98 -4.28
N ASP A 162 6.78 -16.65 -4.79
CA ASP A 162 8.16 -16.17 -4.67
C ASP A 162 8.37 -14.80 -5.33
N ALA A 163 7.76 -14.60 -6.51
CA ALA A 163 7.85 -13.33 -7.23
C ALA A 163 7.12 -12.21 -6.47
N PHE A 164 5.91 -12.49 -6.00
CA PHE A 164 5.14 -11.51 -5.24
C PHE A 164 5.84 -11.14 -3.93
N GLN A 165 6.30 -12.14 -3.18
CA GLN A 165 7.04 -11.95 -1.94
C GLN A 165 8.28 -11.08 -2.17
N ALA A 166 9.10 -11.40 -3.18
CA ALA A 166 10.29 -10.62 -3.48
C ALA A 166 9.97 -9.16 -3.85
N GLY A 167 8.87 -8.93 -4.60
CA GLY A 167 8.40 -7.58 -4.89
C GLY A 167 7.92 -6.82 -3.65
N TRP A 168 7.12 -7.47 -2.80
CA TRP A 168 6.60 -6.91 -1.56
C TRP A 168 7.71 -6.58 -0.55
N GLU A 169 8.68 -7.48 -0.36
CA GLU A 169 9.85 -7.24 0.50
C GLU A 169 10.70 -6.08 -0.03
N HIS A 170 10.84 -5.96 -1.35
CA HIS A 170 11.52 -4.82 -1.98
C HIS A 170 10.78 -3.49 -1.77
N GLN A 171 9.49 -3.49 -1.41
CA GLN A 171 8.74 -2.29 -0.98
C GLN A 171 8.70 -2.12 0.54
N GLY A 172 9.62 -2.78 1.26
CA GLY A 172 9.75 -2.63 2.72
C GLY A 172 8.79 -3.50 3.52
N SER A 173 8.22 -4.55 2.93
CA SER A 173 7.36 -5.52 3.61
C SER A 173 6.17 -4.85 4.33
N GLN A 174 5.57 -3.84 3.69
CA GLN A 174 4.50 -3.04 4.29
C GLN A 174 3.17 -3.76 4.23
N ALA A 175 2.49 -3.86 5.36
CA ALA A 175 1.24 -4.59 5.45
C ALA A 175 0.34 -4.08 6.59
N LEU A 176 -0.96 -4.02 6.31
CA LEU A 176 -2.01 -3.61 7.24
C LEU A 176 -3.01 -4.75 7.43
N LEU A 177 -3.27 -5.08 8.68
CA LEU A 177 -4.11 -6.20 9.11
C LEU A 177 -5.22 -5.70 10.04
N VAL A 178 -6.37 -6.35 10.01
CA VAL A 178 -7.34 -6.34 11.12
C VAL A 178 -7.45 -7.76 11.65
N VAL A 179 -7.30 -7.91 12.97
CA VAL A 179 -7.51 -9.19 13.64
C VAL A 179 -8.92 -9.18 14.20
N HIS A 180 -9.82 -9.97 13.62
CA HIS A 180 -11.07 -10.25 14.29
C HIS A 180 -10.80 -11.18 15.48
N GLY A 181 -11.09 -10.70 16.69
CA GLY A 181 -11.30 -11.61 17.81
C GLY A 181 -12.45 -12.55 17.44
N THR A 182 -12.18 -13.85 17.36
CA THR A 182 -13.25 -14.86 17.43
C THR A 182 -13.99 -14.62 18.75
N LYS A 183 -15.13 -13.93 18.70
CA LYS A 183 -16.11 -13.93 19.77
C LYS A 183 -16.88 -15.23 19.75
#